data_AF-A0AAD7RIH0-F1
#
_entry.id   AF-A0AAD7RIH0-F1
#
_cell.length_a   1.000
_cell.length_b   1.000
_cell.length_c   1.000
_cell.angle_alpha   90.00
_cell.angle_beta   90.00
_cell.angle_gamma   90.00
#
_symmetry.space_group_name_H-M   'P 1'
#
loop_
_entity.id
_entity.type
_entity.pdbx_description
1 polymer ?
#
loop_
_entity_poly.entity_id
_entity_poly.type
_entity_poly.pdbx_seq_one_letter_code
_entity_poly.pdbx_strand_id
1 'polypeptide(L)'
;MALADSESARDGEDGAGEADVLVESVLVGFHERAEARALIAGLAEMHDDFKARETVMQRFSVIMDRYQAQPHLLDPHLEGMLSMLLEQIRSEQSPPLLVHLGFKFLYIISKVRGHKVFMQLFPHEVSDVQPVLDLLTRQDPKDHETWETRYMLLLWLSMTCLIPFDLSRLDGHLTSEPGLAREPIMDRILAVAKSYLTVSDKSRDATSMLVSKFVTRPDVKLKRLGDFLDWSLTTVSQADELTMEGTVVLDGVLQSLAQLFKHGKREDFLQYAPTVLQCLDQRQLPESSQAMLRKLGVKLVQRLGLTFLKPRLAKWRYQRGSRSLATNLTQSSRAEEPAEPPPDAEAPGQDEDYDIPEEIENVIEQLLGGLKDKETIVRWSAAKGIGRVTGRLPKELADEVVGSVLDCFSFQETDNAWHGGCLALAELGRRGLLLPSRLPDGKHPTPAAPSSGCALRTRLLSGSILQAWVL
;
A
#
# COMPACT_ATOMS: atom_id res chain seq x y z
N MET A 1 -10.47 16.85 -16.33
CA MET A 1 -9.46 15.98 -16.97
C MET A 1 -9.04 14.94 -15.95
N ALA A 2 -9.56 13.72 -16.09
CA ALA A 2 -9.33 12.63 -15.16
C ALA A 2 -8.00 11.93 -15.51
N LEU A 3 -6.95 12.17 -14.71
CA LEU A 3 -5.73 11.39 -14.74
C LEU A 3 -5.90 10.21 -13.78
N ALA A 4 -6.04 9.02 -14.34
CA ALA A 4 -6.05 7.77 -13.60
C ALA A 4 -4.66 7.54 -12.98
N ASP A 5 -4.63 7.45 -11.65
CA ASP A 5 -3.44 7.06 -10.90
C ASP A 5 -3.16 5.57 -11.12
N SER A 6 -2.08 5.29 -11.83
CA SER A 6 -1.44 3.98 -11.81
C SER A 6 -0.58 3.89 -10.55
N GLU A 7 -1.09 3.19 -9.52
CA GLU A 7 -0.25 2.67 -8.44
C GLU A 7 0.79 1.73 -9.08
N SER A 8 2.01 2.22 -9.24
CA SER A 8 3.16 1.44 -9.69
C SER A 8 3.47 0.33 -8.69
N ALA A 9 3.01 -0.87 -9.00
CA ALA A 9 3.51 -2.10 -8.41
C ALA A 9 4.90 -2.37 -9.00
N ARG A 10 5.95 -2.22 -8.20
CA ARG A 10 7.26 -2.81 -8.46
C ARG A 10 7.55 -3.82 -7.37
N ASP A 11 7.55 -5.09 -7.75
CA ASP A 11 8.40 -6.16 -7.23
C ASP A 11 8.74 -7.01 -8.46
N GLY A 12 10.04 -7.23 -8.70
CA GLY A 12 10.57 -7.78 -9.97
C GLY A 12 10.46 -9.30 -10.11
N GLU A 13 10.52 -9.78 -11.36
CA GLU A 13 11.65 -10.57 -11.90
C GLU A 13 11.36 -11.02 -13.35
N ASP A 14 12.46 -11.27 -14.07
CA ASP A 14 12.61 -11.50 -15.50
C ASP A 14 11.94 -12.76 -16.07
N GLY A 15 11.63 -12.71 -17.37
CA GLY A 15 11.27 -13.85 -18.21
C GLY A 15 11.35 -13.48 -19.69
N ALA A 16 12.40 -13.95 -20.35
CA ALA A 16 12.81 -13.60 -21.70
C ALA A 16 11.92 -14.17 -22.83
N GLY A 17 11.83 -13.42 -23.94
CA GLY A 17 11.72 -13.99 -25.28
C GLY A 17 10.58 -13.48 -26.16
N GLU A 18 10.76 -12.32 -26.80
CA GLU A 18 10.56 -12.16 -28.24
C GLU A 18 11.22 -10.84 -28.70
N ALA A 19 12.31 -10.99 -29.44
CA ALA A 19 13.11 -9.90 -29.99
C ALA A 19 12.59 -9.57 -31.39
N ASP A 20 12.00 -8.39 -31.56
CA ASP A 20 12.62 -7.29 -32.31
C ASP A 20 11.75 -6.03 -32.18
N VAL A 21 12.40 -4.86 -32.10
CA VAL A 21 11.81 -3.51 -31.93
C VAL A 21 11.38 -3.15 -30.49
N LEU A 22 12.37 -2.82 -29.64
CA LEU A 22 12.37 -1.70 -28.66
C LEU A 22 13.66 -1.75 -27.82
N VAL A 23 14.81 -1.45 -28.43
CA VAL A 23 15.97 -0.98 -27.66
C VAL A 23 15.71 0.48 -27.32
N GLU A 24 14.76 0.74 -26.43
CA GLU A 24 14.72 2.03 -25.73
C GLU A 24 15.97 2.09 -24.86
N SER A 25 16.82 3.06 -25.17
CA SER A 25 18.15 3.25 -24.61
C SER A 25 18.15 3.09 -23.09
N VAL A 26 18.84 2.07 -22.57
CA VAL A 26 19.17 2.01 -21.15
C VAL A 26 19.99 3.26 -20.81
N LEU A 27 19.43 4.16 -20.01
CA LEU A 27 20.12 5.37 -19.59
C LEU A 27 21.25 4.97 -18.64
N VAL A 28 22.44 5.55 -18.86
CA VAL A 28 23.63 5.22 -18.06
C VAL A 28 23.75 6.13 -16.83
N GLY A 29 23.07 7.29 -16.83
CA GLY A 29 23.06 8.23 -15.70
C GLY A 29 22.18 9.44 -15.93
N PHE A 30 22.13 10.33 -14.93
CA PHE A 30 21.38 11.58 -15.02
C PHE A 30 22.16 12.65 -15.82
N HIS A 31 21.97 12.67 -17.14
CA HIS A 31 22.73 13.55 -18.04
C HIS A 31 22.35 15.03 -17.89
N GLU A 32 21.07 15.33 -17.69
CA GLU A 32 20.54 16.69 -17.54
C GLU A 32 20.70 17.27 -16.13
N ARG A 33 21.53 16.64 -15.27
CA ARG A 33 21.74 17.06 -13.86
C ARG A 33 22.16 18.53 -13.70
N ALA A 34 22.95 19.05 -14.65
CA ALA A 34 23.42 20.44 -14.62
C ALA A 34 22.28 21.40 -14.97
N GLU A 35 21.49 21.04 -15.99
CA GLU A 35 20.32 21.80 -16.41
C GLU A 35 19.23 21.80 -15.32
N ALA A 36 18.92 20.64 -14.74
CA ALA A 36 17.94 20.53 -13.66
C ALA A 36 18.32 21.40 -12.44
N ARG A 37 19.60 21.40 -12.05
CA ARG A 37 20.10 22.27 -10.98
C ARG A 37 20.05 23.76 -11.36
N ALA A 38 20.35 24.10 -12.60
CA ALA A 38 20.25 25.48 -13.07
C ALA A 38 18.79 25.97 -13.05
N LEU A 39 17.83 25.13 -13.45
CA LEU A 39 16.40 25.45 -13.35
C LEU A 39 15.96 25.69 -11.90
N ILE A 40 16.44 24.87 -10.95
CA ILE A 40 16.16 25.06 -9.51
C ILE A 40 16.77 26.37 -8.99
N ALA A 41 18.01 26.68 -9.37
CA ALA A 41 18.68 27.89 -8.92
C ALA A 41 18.00 29.18 -9.46
N GLY A 42 17.50 29.14 -10.69
CA GLY A 42 16.83 30.28 -11.32
C GLY A 42 15.40 30.56 -10.86
N LEU A 43 14.82 29.74 -9.96
CA LEU A 43 13.42 29.92 -9.52
C LEU A 43 13.18 31.28 -8.87
N ALA A 44 14.14 31.77 -8.07
CA ALA A 44 14.05 33.06 -7.39
C ALA A 44 13.89 34.25 -8.35
N GLU A 45 14.48 34.19 -9.55
CA GLU A 45 14.40 35.28 -10.53
C GLU A 45 13.15 35.20 -11.41
N MET A 46 12.61 33.99 -11.62
CA MET A 46 11.56 33.74 -12.60
C MET A 46 10.16 33.58 -12.01
N HIS A 47 10.02 33.57 -10.67
CA HIS A 47 8.75 33.24 -10.00
C HIS A 47 7.60 34.23 -10.30
N ASP A 48 7.91 35.50 -10.56
CA ASP A 48 6.93 36.57 -10.82
C ASP A 48 6.36 36.54 -12.24
N ASP A 49 7.11 36.02 -13.23
CA ASP A 49 6.62 35.90 -14.62
C ASP A 49 5.90 34.56 -14.81
N PHE A 50 4.59 34.65 -15.02
CA PHE A 50 3.73 33.49 -15.30
C PHE A 50 4.26 32.62 -16.45
N LYS A 51 4.71 33.23 -17.55
CA LYS A 51 5.15 32.49 -18.74
C LYS A 51 6.49 31.81 -18.50
N ALA A 52 7.42 32.51 -17.85
CA ALA A 52 8.71 31.93 -17.46
C ALA A 52 8.51 30.75 -16.51
N ARG A 53 7.68 30.92 -15.46
CA ARG A 53 7.36 29.87 -14.49
C ARG A 53 6.80 28.62 -15.14
N GLU A 54 5.82 28.76 -16.02
CA GLU A 54 5.21 27.62 -16.72
C GLU A 54 6.22 26.91 -17.63
N THR A 55 7.04 27.67 -18.37
CA THR A 55 8.09 27.13 -19.23
C THR A 55 9.12 26.32 -18.44
N VAL A 56 9.55 26.86 -17.30
CA VAL A 56 10.53 26.22 -16.40
C VAL A 56 9.95 24.96 -15.76
N MET A 57 8.70 25.00 -15.29
CA MET A 57 8.00 23.83 -14.75
C MET A 57 7.84 22.71 -15.79
N GLN A 58 7.41 23.05 -17.01
CA GLN A 58 7.27 22.09 -18.10
C GLN A 58 8.62 21.47 -18.46
N ARG A 59 9.67 22.30 -18.59
CA ARG A 59 11.02 21.81 -18.90
C ARG A 59 11.54 20.87 -17.82
N PHE A 60 11.37 21.25 -16.54
CA PHE A 60 11.79 20.41 -15.42
C PHE A 60 11.02 19.08 -15.40
N SER A 61 9.71 19.10 -15.65
CA SER A 61 8.88 17.89 -15.73
C SER A 61 9.35 16.95 -16.84
N VAL A 62 9.63 17.48 -18.04
CA VAL A 62 10.15 16.70 -19.18
C VAL A 62 11.49 16.03 -18.85
N ILE A 63 12.39 16.76 -18.17
CA ILE A 63 13.67 16.19 -17.71
C ILE A 63 13.43 15.03 -16.74
N MET A 64 12.56 15.23 -15.74
CA MET A 64 12.32 14.22 -14.70
C MET A 64 11.60 12.99 -15.26
N ASP A 65 10.57 13.17 -16.09
CA ASP A 65 9.75 12.09 -16.66
C ASP A 65 10.58 11.13 -17.53
N ARG A 66 11.68 11.59 -18.13
CA ARG A 66 12.65 10.73 -18.85
C ARG A 66 13.21 9.59 -17.98
N TYR A 67 13.27 9.80 -16.67
CA TYR A 67 13.81 8.83 -15.71
C TYR A 67 12.73 7.96 -15.06
N GLN A 68 11.46 8.07 -15.46
CA GLN A 68 10.36 7.30 -14.85
C GLN A 68 10.55 5.77 -14.94
N ALA A 69 11.16 5.27 -16.03
CA ALA A 69 11.49 3.85 -16.17
C ALA A 69 12.65 3.44 -15.24
N GLN A 70 13.69 4.28 -15.12
CA GLN A 70 14.92 4.01 -14.34
C GLN A 70 15.17 5.09 -13.28
N PRO A 71 14.28 5.25 -12.29
CA PRO A 71 14.31 6.39 -11.36
C PRO A 71 15.49 6.35 -10.38
N HIS A 72 16.11 5.18 -10.20
CA HIS A 72 17.30 5.00 -9.35
C HIS A 72 18.51 5.80 -9.84
N LEU A 73 18.53 6.19 -11.13
CA LEU A 73 19.57 7.05 -11.70
C LEU A 73 19.56 8.46 -11.11
N LEU A 74 18.46 8.87 -10.47
CA LEU A 74 18.35 10.17 -9.81
C LEU A 74 18.97 10.16 -8.40
N ASP A 75 19.10 8.99 -7.76
CA ASP A 75 19.43 8.84 -6.32
C ASP A 75 20.67 9.63 -5.89
N PRO A 76 21.80 9.59 -6.62
CA PRO A 76 23.01 10.35 -6.25
C PRO A 76 22.85 11.88 -6.31
N HIS A 77 21.72 12.38 -6.81
CA HIS A 77 21.47 13.79 -7.06
C HIS A 77 20.30 14.35 -6.26
N LEU A 78 19.48 13.49 -5.64
CA LEU A 78 18.27 13.88 -4.92
C LEU A 78 18.56 14.80 -3.74
N GLU A 79 19.51 14.45 -2.87
CA GLU A 79 19.85 15.25 -1.68
C GLU A 79 20.29 16.66 -2.05
N GLY A 80 21.10 16.80 -3.10
CA GLY A 80 21.55 18.11 -3.58
C GLY A 80 20.39 18.95 -4.13
N MET A 81 19.51 18.36 -4.93
CA MET A 81 18.33 19.08 -5.45
C MET A 81 17.35 19.45 -4.33
N LEU A 82 17.14 18.56 -3.36
CA LEU A 82 16.32 18.82 -2.18
C LEU A 82 16.87 20.00 -1.37
N SER A 83 18.18 20.01 -1.10
CA SER A 83 18.82 21.06 -0.31
C SER A 83 18.64 22.44 -0.96
N MET A 84 18.89 22.55 -2.28
CA MET A 84 18.70 23.79 -3.03
C MET A 84 17.25 24.31 -3.00
N LEU A 85 16.26 23.41 -3.02
CA LEU A 85 14.85 23.77 -2.93
C LEU A 85 14.47 24.17 -1.49
N LEU A 86 14.97 23.46 -0.49
CA LEU A 86 14.68 23.77 0.92
C LEU A 86 15.32 25.08 1.37
N GLU A 87 16.50 25.44 0.88
CA GLU A 87 17.12 26.75 1.12
C GLU A 87 16.21 27.89 0.68
N GLN A 88 15.60 27.77 -0.51
CA GLN A 88 14.64 28.75 -1.02
C GLN A 88 13.33 28.72 -0.25
N ILE A 89 12.79 27.54 0.08
CA ILE A 89 11.51 27.39 0.80
C ILE A 89 11.58 27.94 2.23
N ARG A 90 12.72 27.74 2.92
CA ARG A 90 12.90 28.12 4.32
C ARG A 90 13.33 29.57 4.52
N SER A 91 13.79 30.24 3.46
CA SER A 91 14.21 31.63 3.54
C SER A 91 13.03 32.54 3.91
N GLU A 92 13.19 33.37 4.94
CA GLU A 92 12.18 34.35 5.36
C GLU A 92 11.90 35.41 4.29
N GLN A 93 12.83 35.61 3.36
CA GLN A 93 12.71 36.57 2.27
C GLN A 93 11.92 36.02 1.08
N SER A 94 11.65 34.72 1.06
CA SER A 94 10.97 34.08 -0.07
C SER A 94 9.48 34.42 -0.09
N PRO A 95 8.96 34.95 -1.20
CA PRO A 95 7.54 35.21 -1.33
C PRO A 95 6.74 33.90 -1.41
N PRO A 96 5.45 33.89 -1.02
CA PRO A 96 4.62 32.69 -1.02
C PRO A 96 4.61 31.93 -2.36
N LEU A 97 4.59 32.68 -3.48
CA LEU A 97 4.64 32.09 -4.82
C LEU A 97 5.89 31.22 -5.05
N LEU A 98 7.06 31.71 -4.63
CA LEU A 98 8.33 30.99 -4.76
C LEU A 98 8.33 29.73 -3.89
N VAL A 99 7.78 29.82 -2.67
CA VAL A 99 7.62 28.67 -1.76
C VAL A 99 6.75 27.59 -2.41
N HIS A 100 5.58 27.94 -2.95
CA HIS A 100 4.70 27.00 -3.64
C HIS A 100 5.36 26.39 -4.87
N LEU A 101 6.10 27.19 -5.65
CA LEU A 101 6.85 26.72 -6.81
C LEU A 101 7.95 25.71 -6.42
N GLY A 102 8.67 25.97 -5.33
CA GLY A 102 9.64 25.04 -4.76
C GLY A 102 9.01 23.70 -4.39
N PHE A 103 7.84 23.71 -3.74
CA PHE A 103 7.11 22.49 -3.44
C PHE A 103 6.58 21.75 -4.67
N LYS A 104 6.19 22.46 -5.74
CA LYS A 104 5.84 21.82 -7.03
C LYS A 104 7.03 21.06 -7.62
N PHE A 105 8.23 21.63 -7.55
CA PHE A 105 9.47 20.94 -7.96
C PHE A 105 9.75 19.71 -7.10
N LEU A 106 9.63 19.83 -5.77
CA LEU A 106 9.76 18.68 -4.86
C LEU A 106 8.75 17.58 -5.19
N TYR A 107 7.50 17.94 -5.48
CA TYR A 107 6.47 16.99 -5.88
C TYR A 107 6.86 16.25 -7.16
N ILE A 108 7.31 16.95 -8.21
CA ILE A 108 7.74 16.33 -9.49
C ILE A 108 8.86 15.30 -9.24
N ILE A 109 9.89 15.66 -8.46
CA ILE A 109 10.98 14.74 -8.12
C ILE A 109 10.43 13.52 -7.36
N SER A 110 9.59 13.76 -6.35
CA SER A 110 9.00 12.70 -5.53
C SER A 110 8.10 11.76 -6.32
N LYS A 111 7.39 12.27 -7.34
CA LYS A 111 6.50 11.51 -8.22
C LYS A 111 7.30 10.55 -9.09
N VAL A 112 8.37 11.02 -9.72
CA VAL A 112 9.23 10.18 -10.59
C VAL A 112 10.00 9.16 -9.77
N ARG A 113 10.63 9.58 -8.66
CA ARG A 113 11.43 8.67 -7.85
C ARG A 113 10.60 7.68 -7.04
N GLY A 114 9.44 8.13 -6.59
CA GLY A 114 8.61 7.46 -5.59
C GLY A 114 8.74 8.11 -4.21
N HIS A 115 7.62 8.61 -3.70
CA HIS A 115 7.51 9.35 -2.43
C HIS A 115 8.15 8.64 -1.24
N LYS A 116 8.11 7.30 -1.15
CA LYS A 116 8.68 6.55 -0.01
C LYS A 116 10.19 6.69 0.11
N VAL A 117 10.90 6.71 -1.01
CA VAL A 117 12.35 6.91 -1.01
C VAL A 117 12.66 8.39 -0.83
N PHE A 118 11.96 9.25 -1.59
CA PHE A 118 12.19 10.68 -1.51
C PHE A 118 11.95 11.26 -0.12
N MET A 119 10.88 10.85 0.57
CA MET A 119 10.55 11.40 1.89
C MET A 119 11.62 11.09 2.95
N GLN A 120 12.41 10.03 2.80
CA GLN A 120 13.48 9.70 3.74
C GLN A 120 14.62 10.73 3.73
N LEU A 121 14.71 11.53 2.67
CA LEU A 121 15.71 12.58 2.53
C LEU A 121 15.33 13.87 3.27
N PHE A 122 14.07 14.01 3.69
CA PHE A 122 13.66 15.20 4.40
C PHE A 122 14.40 15.35 5.74
N PRO A 123 14.82 16.58 6.09
CA PRO A 123 15.34 16.86 7.43
C PRO A 123 14.24 16.60 8.46
N HIS A 124 14.60 15.93 9.55
CA HIS A 124 13.66 15.41 10.53
C HIS A 124 14.19 15.61 11.95
N GLU A 125 14.79 16.78 12.19
CA GLU A 125 15.22 17.21 13.50
C GLU A 125 14.06 17.82 14.30
N VAL A 126 14.26 17.98 15.61
CA VAL A 126 13.27 18.59 16.51
C VAL A 126 12.94 20.04 16.09
N SER A 127 13.94 20.76 15.59
CA SER A 127 13.82 22.12 15.05
C SER A 127 12.92 22.21 13.81
N ASP A 128 12.72 21.10 13.07
CA ASP A 128 11.91 21.08 11.85
C ASP A 128 10.41 20.91 12.11
N VAL A 129 10.01 20.34 13.26
CA VAL A 129 8.61 19.98 13.54
C VAL A 129 7.71 21.23 13.49
N GLN A 130 8.08 22.27 14.23
CA GLN A 130 7.26 23.47 14.38
C GLN A 130 7.18 24.31 13.09
N PRO A 131 8.28 24.59 12.36
CA PRO A 131 8.22 25.28 11.07
C PRO A 131 7.36 24.57 10.03
N VAL A 132 7.48 23.24 9.91
CA VAL A 132 6.68 22.45 8.95
C VAL A 132 5.19 22.51 9.32
N LEU A 133 4.87 22.34 10.61
CA LEU A 133 3.49 22.44 11.08
C LEU A 133 2.90 23.84 10.85
N ASP A 134 3.69 24.89 11.09
CA ASP A 134 3.23 26.28 10.90
C ASP A 134 3.03 26.62 9.41
N LEU A 135 3.91 26.18 8.52
CA LEU A 135 3.73 26.30 7.08
C LEU A 135 2.45 25.60 6.62
N LEU A 136 2.18 24.39 7.13
CA LEU A 136 0.99 23.60 6.80
C LEU A 136 -0.29 24.23 7.35
N THR A 137 -0.25 24.80 8.55
CA THR A 137 -1.40 25.47 9.19
C THR A 137 -1.82 26.74 8.43
N ARG A 138 -0.89 27.39 7.72
CA ARG A 138 -1.18 28.57 6.89
C ARG A 138 -1.83 28.24 5.55
N GLN A 139 -1.88 26.98 5.15
CA GLN A 139 -2.44 26.58 3.87
C GLN A 139 -3.97 26.49 3.95
N ASP A 140 -4.65 26.81 2.85
CA ASP A 140 -6.08 26.53 2.69
C ASP A 140 -6.27 25.11 2.15
N PRO A 141 -6.94 24.19 2.86
CA PRO A 141 -7.24 22.84 2.36
C PRO A 141 -8.11 22.81 1.10
N LYS A 142 -8.86 23.90 0.82
CA LYS A 142 -9.78 23.99 -0.32
C LYS A 142 -9.14 24.59 -1.57
N ASP A 143 -7.95 25.18 -1.48
CA ASP A 143 -7.27 25.78 -2.62
C ASP A 143 -6.81 24.69 -3.61
N HIS A 144 -7.23 24.75 -4.87
CA HIS A 144 -6.86 23.73 -5.85
C HIS A 144 -5.49 23.97 -6.51
N GLU A 145 -4.86 25.13 -6.33
CA GLU A 145 -3.62 25.50 -7.02
C GLU A 145 -2.33 25.11 -6.27
N THR A 146 -2.45 24.86 -4.96
CA THR A 146 -1.31 24.66 -4.04
C THR A 146 -1.31 23.29 -3.36
N TRP A 147 -2.10 22.34 -3.86
CA TRP A 147 -2.19 20.99 -3.27
C TRP A 147 -0.82 20.28 -3.21
N GLU A 148 0.11 20.54 -4.13
CA GLU A 148 1.47 19.97 -4.08
C GLU A 148 2.24 20.45 -2.83
N THR A 149 2.01 21.70 -2.42
CA THR A 149 2.57 22.26 -1.18
C THR A 149 2.09 21.48 0.02
N ARG A 150 0.77 21.28 0.12
CA ARG A 150 0.13 20.55 1.23
C ARG A 150 0.58 19.10 1.26
N TYR A 151 0.58 18.44 0.10
CA TYR A 151 1.06 17.06 -0.07
C TYR A 151 2.50 16.89 0.44
N MET A 152 3.44 17.72 -0.01
CA MET A 152 4.85 17.62 0.38
C MET A 152 5.06 17.97 1.86
N LEU A 153 4.35 18.97 2.39
CA LEU A 153 4.39 19.32 3.82
C LEU A 153 3.86 18.19 4.70
N LEU A 154 2.79 17.50 4.30
CA LEU A 154 2.24 16.36 5.03
C LEU A 154 3.20 15.16 5.03
N LEU A 155 3.85 14.88 3.90
CA LEU A 155 4.91 13.86 3.83
C LEU A 155 6.09 14.23 4.73
N TRP A 156 6.50 15.49 4.72
CA TRP A 156 7.60 15.96 5.54
C TRP A 156 7.24 15.91 7.04
N LEU A 157 6.04 16.35 7.42
CA LEU A 157 5.52 16.22 8.78
C LEU A 157 5.47 14.76 9.24
N SER A 158 5.17 13.82 8.34
CA SER A 158 5.18 12.39 8.68
C SER A 158 6.58 11.87 9.06
N MET A 159 7.65 12.55 8.63
CA MET A 159 9.04 12.23 8.96
C MET A 159 9.50 12.95 10.23
N THR A 160 9.17 14.24 10.38
CA THR A 160 9.50 14.99 11.60
C THR A 160 8.77 14.42 12.82
N CYS A 161 7.58 13.84 12.62
CA CYS A 161 6.88 13.03 13.62
C CYS A 161 7.58 11.71 13.98
N LEU A 162 8.78 11.38 13.49
CA LEU A 162 9.53 10.18 13.93
C LEU A 162 10.67 10.51 14.89
N ILE A 163 10.79 11.75 15.36
CA ILE A 163 11.81 12.13 16.35
C ILE A 163 11.75 11.25 17.61
N PRO A 164 12.91 10.89 18.20
CA PRO A 164 13.01 9.91 19.29
C PRO A 164 12.67 10.49 20.68
N PHE A 165 11.87 11.55 20.74
CA PHE A 165 11.48 12.23 21.98
C PHE A 165 9.98 12.42 22.04
N ASP A 166 9.41 12.40 23.25
CA ASP A 166 7.99 12.67 23.47
C ASP A 166 7.59 14.05 22.94
N LEU A 167 6.54 14.12 22.12
CA LEU A 167 6.09 15.35 21.49
C LEU A 167 5.61 16.38 22.53
N SER A 168 5.17 15.93 23.70
CA SER A 168 4.81 16.82 24.81
C SER A 168 5.96 17.73 25.28
N ARG A 169 7.22 17.39 24.98
CA ARG A 169 8.37 18.25 25.26
C ARG A 169 8.40 19.51 24.40
N LEU A 170 7.68 19.51 23.27
CA LEU A 170 7.60 20.63 22.33
C LEU A 170 6.51 21.64 22.71
N ASP A 171 5.64 21.28 23.65
CA ASP A 171 4.55 22.15 24.10
C ASP A 171 5.05 23.34 24.94
N GLY A 172 6.32 23.33 25.37
CA GLY A 172 6.90 24.37 26.21
C GLY A 172 6.15 24.54 27.53
N HIS A 173 6.32 25.69 28.20
CA HIS A 173 5.37 26.09 29.22
C HIS A 173 4.13 26.63 28.50
N LEU A 174 3.05 25.83 28.42
CA LEU A 174 1.73 26.20 27.88
C LEU A 174 1.04 27.39 28.61
N THR A 175 1.81 28.17 29.37
CA THR A 175 1.42 29.34 30.13
C THR A 175 2.34 30.49 29.73
N SER A 176 1.82 31.54 29.08
CA SER A 176 2.22 32.97 29.25
C SER A 176 1.54 33.91 28.22
N GLU A 177 0.25 33.82 27.95
CA GLU A 177 -0.55 34.94 27.39
C GLU A 177 -2.02 34.71 27.81
N PRO A 178 -2.65 35.60 28.60
CA PRO A 178 -4.04 35.45 29.01
C PRO A 178 -4.96 35.64 27.80
N GLY A 179 -5.39 34.54 27.17
CA GLY A 179 -6.37 34.55 26.08
C GLY A 179 -6.12 33.55 24.95
N LEU A 180 -4.89 33.02 24.82
CA LEU A 180 -4.51 32.05 23.78
C LEU A 180 -3.81 30.86 24.43
N ALA A 181 -4.60 29.94 25.01
CA ALA A 181 -4.07 28.63 25.39
C ALA A 181 -3.55 27.95 24.12
N ARG A 182 -2.22 27.86 23.97
CA ARG A 182 -1.62 27.16 22.83
C ARG A 182 -2.04 25.70 22.93
N GLU A 183 -2.68 25.19 21.88
CA GLU A 183 -3.09 23.79 21.84
C GLU A 183 -1.85 22.88 21.81
N PRO A 184 -1.83 21.75 22.54
CA PRO A 184 -0.74 20.79 22.49
C PRO A 184 -0.42 20.36 21.06
N ILE A 185 0.85 20.14 20.76
CA ILE A 185 1.32 19.81 19.41
C ILE A 185 0.69 18.53 18.88
N MET A 186 0.41 17.56 19.75
CA MET A 186 -0.29 16.33 19.38
C MET A 186 -1.69 16.63 18.84
N ASP A 187 -2.40 17.54 19.50
CA ASP A 187 -3.79 17.89 19.15
C ASP A 187 -3.82 18.73 17.88
N ARG A 188 -2.87 19.67 17.73
CA ARG A 188 -2.67 20.42 16.47
C ARG A 188 -2.40 19.49 15.28
N ILE A 189 -1.50 18.51 15.42
CA ILE A 189 -1.20 17.56 14.35
C ILE A 189 -2.43 16.69 14.03
N LEU A 190 -3.20 16.29 15.04
CA LEU A 190 -4.44 15.53 14.82
C LEU A 190 -5.51 16.36 14.12
N ALA A 191 -5.67 17.63 14.50
CA ALA A 191 -6.62 18.53 13.85
C ALA A 191 -6.29 18.71 12.37
N VAL A 192 -5.01 18.93 12.05
CA VAL A 192 -4.50 18.95 10.67
C VAL A 192 -4.81 17.64 9.97
N ALA A 193 -4.45 16.49 10.58
CA ALA A 193 -4.69 15.19 9.97
C ALA A 193 -6.18 14.95 9.67
N LYS A 194 -7.07 15.23 10.61
CA LYS A 194 -8.52 15.10 10.40
C LYS A 194 -9.01 16.00 9.27
N SER A 195 -8.53 17.24 9.19
CA SER A 195 -8.90 18.17 8.12
C SER A 195 -8.42 17.72 6.73
N TYR A 196 -7.24 17.11 6.63
CA TYR A 196 -6.70 16.68 5.34
C TYR A 196 -7.09 15.25 4.95
N LEU A 197 -7.64 14.45 5.85
CA LEU A 197 -8.28 13.18 5.46
C LEU A 197 -9.58 13.41 4.68
N THR A 198 -10.19 14.58 4.80
CA THR A 198 -11.47 14.91 4.15
C THR A 198 -11.31 15.71 2.85
N VAL A 199 -10.08 15.95 2.37
CA VAL A 199 -9.87 16.63 1.08
C VAL A 199 -9.90 15.64 -0.09
N SER A 200 -10.27 16.12 -1.27
CA SER A 200 -10.38 15.30 -2.49
C SER A 200 -9.07 15.15 -3.27
N ASP A 201 -8.03 15.88 -2.90
CA ASP A 201 -6.73 15.87 -3.58
C ASP A 201 -5.73 14.87 -2.96
N LYS A 202 -4.56 14.73 -3.57
CA LYS A 202 -3.53 13.75 -3.14
C LYS A 202 -2.99 13.99 -1.73
N SER A 203 -3.17 15.17 -1.15
CA SER A 203 -2.79 15.46 0.24
C SER A 203 -3.41 14.47 1.21
N ARG A 204 -4.61 13.94 0.90
CA ARG A 204 -5.25 12.87 1.67
C ARG A 204 -4.38 11.61 1.80
N ASP A 205 -3.72 11.20 0.72
CA ASP A 205 -2.82 10.03 0.73
C ASP A 205 -1.60 10.27 1.64
N ALA A 206 -1.00 11.46 1.54
CA ALA A 206 0.09 11.87 2.42
C ALA A 206 -0.36 11.95 3.89
N THR A 207 -1.59 12.36 4.13
CA THR A 207 -2.19 12.44 5.47
C THR A 207 -2.41 11.06 6.07
N SER A 208 -2.91 10.10 5.28
CA SER A 208 -3.01 8.70 5.71
C SER A 208 -1.66 8.13 6.12
N MET A 209 -0.57 8.50 5.44
CA MET A 209 0.81 8.15 5.84
C MET A 209 1.21 8.84 7.15
N LEU A 210 0.97 10.14 7.28
CA LEU A 210 1.20 10.92 8.50
C LEU A 210 0.53 10.27 9.70
N VAL A 211 -0.78 10.01 9.63
CA VAL A 211 -1.58 9.37 10.68
C VAL A 211 -0.95 8.04 11.10
N SER A 212 -0.59 7.20 10.13
CA SER A 212 -0.02 5.87 10.43
C SER A 212 1.30 5.90 11.18
N LYS A 213 2.12 6.93 10.96
CA LYS A 213 3.40 7.11 11.67
C LYS A 213 3.22 7.84 12.99
N PHE A 214 2.39 8.87 13.01
CA PHE A 214 2.18 9.74 14.17
C PHE A 214 1.38 9.04 15.27
N VAL A 215 0.21 8.45 14.96
CA VAL A 215 -0.67 7.83 15.95
C VAL A 215 -0.07 6.56 16.54
N THR A 216 0.81 5.87 15.79
CA THR A 216 1.48 4.65 16.26
C THR A 216 2.73 4.91 17.11
N ARG A 217 3.14 6.19 17.28
CA ARG A 217 4.24 6.54 18.18
C ARG A 217 3.91 6.13 19.63
N PRO A 218 4.88 5.71 20.44
CA PRO A 218 4.62 5.27 21.82
C PRO A 218 3.90 6.31 22.69
N ASP A 219 4.30 7.58 22.63
CA ASP A 219 3.76 8.68 23.44
C ASP A 219 2.36 9.12 22.98
N VAL A 220 2.13 9.13 21.66
CA VAL A 220 0.84 9.51 21.06
C VAL A 220 -0.18 8.40 21.21
N LYS A 221 0.20 7.15 20.92
CA LYS A 221 -0.67 5.98 20.96
C LYS A 221 -1.42 5.87 22.29
N LEU A 222 -0.70 6.03 23.40
CA LEU A 222 -1.27 5.91 24.75
C LEU A 222 -2.34 6.96 25.04
N LYS A 223 -2.28 8.13 24.40
CA LYS A 223 -3.16 9.26 24.67
C LYS A 223 -4.25 9.46 23.61
N ARG A 224 -4.01 9.04 22.36
CA ARG A 224 -4.79 9.49 21.19
C ARG A 224 -5.22 8.37 20.23
N LEU A 225 -4.71 7.14 20.36
CA LEU A 225 -5.12 6.05 19.46
C LEU A 225 -6.62 5.75 19.57
N GLY A 226 -7.14 5.62 20.80
CA GLY A 226 -8.57 5.38 21.06
C GLY A 226 -9.43 6.49 20.45
N ASP A 227 -9.18 7.75 20.84
CA ASP A 227 -9.89 8.93 20.32
C ASP A 227 -9.90 9.01 18.78
N PHE A 228 -8.78 8.65 18.13
CA PHE A 228 -8.68 8.66 16.68
C PHE A 228 -9.48 7.52 16.04
N LEU A 229 -9.45 6.32 16.62
CA LEU A 229 -10.25 5.18 16.14
C LEU A 229 -11.75 5.47 16.33
N ASP A 230 -12.18 6.00 17.46
CA ASP A 230 -13.58 6.36 17.71
C ASP A 230 -14.08 7.40 16.71
N TRP A 231 -13.29 8.44 16.45
CA TRP A 231 -13.58 9.42 15.40
C TRP A 231 -13.68 8.77 14.02
N SER A 232 -12.75 7.87 13.69
CA SER A 232 -12.72 7.17 12.39
C SER A 232 -13.96 6.28 12.21
N LEU A 233 -14.31 5.47 13.21
CA LEU A 233 -15.46 4.56 13.15
C LEU A 233 -16.78 5.33 13.10
N THR A 234 -16.91 6.39 13.91
CA THR A 234 -18.08 7.28 13.86
C THR A 234 -18.25 7.87 12.45
N THR A 235 -17.15 8.31 11.84
CA THR A 235 -17.16 8.87 10.49
C THR A 235 -17.53 7.84 9.43
N VAL A 236 -17.01 6.61 9.53
CA VAL A 236 -17.38 5.51 8.63
C VAL A 236 -18.86 5.16 8.72
N SER A 237 -19.42 5.14 9.93
CA SER A 237 -20.84 4.86 10.13
C SER A 237 -21.76 5.98 9.65
N GLN A 238 -21.37 7.25 9.81
CA GLN A 238 -22.26 8.40 9.56
C GLN A 238 -22.14 9.00 8.15
N ALA A 239 -21.02 8.81 7.45
CA ALA A 239 -20.81 9.46 6.16
C ALA A 239 -21.78 8.94 5.09
N ASP A 240 -22.40 9.87 4.34
CA ASP A 240 -23.32 9.55 3.27
C ASP A 240 -22.57 9.32 1.94
N GLU A 241 -22.51 8.07 1.51
CA GLU A 241 -21.85 7.69 0.24
C GLU A 241 -22.57 8.25 -0.99
N LEU A 242 -23.84 8.62 -0.89
CA LEU A 242 -24.58 9.23 -2.01
C LEU A 242 -24.07 10.64 -2.32
N THR A 243 -23.37 11.27 -1.37
CA THR A 243 -22.77 12.59 -1.57
C THR A 243 -21.30 12.47 -1.98
N MET A 244 -20.84 13.41 -2.80
CA MET A 244 -19.43 13.51 -3.18
C MET A 244 -18.54 13.74 -1.94
N GLU A 245 -18.99 14.58 -1.00
CA GLU A 245 -18.27 14.86 0.24
C GLU A 245 -18.15 13.61 1.11
N GLY A 246 -19.26 12.89 1.36
CA GLY A 246 -19.22 11.66 2.16
C GLY A 246 -18.37 10.56 1.53
N THR A 247 -18.38 10.43 0.20
CA THR A 247 -17.47 9.52 -0.53
C THR A 247 -15.99 9.89 -0.28
N VAL A 248 -15.64 11.17 -0.38
CA VAL A 248 -14.26 11.65 -0.18
C VAL A 248 -13.79 11.40 1.27
N VAL A 249 -14.66 11.69 2.23
CA VAL A 249 -14.42 11.47 3.67
C VAL A 249 -14.23 9.99 3.97
N LEU A 250 -15.11 9.12 3.46
CA LEU A 250 -15.01 7.67 3.64
C LEU A 250 -13.69 7.12 3.09
N ASP A 251 -13.32 7.52 1.89
CA ASP A 251 -12.08 7.06 1.24
C ASP A 251 -10.86 7.44 2.10
N GLY A 252 -10.79 8.67 2.60
CA GLY A 252 -9.69 9.11 3.47
C GLY A 252 -9.62 8.36 4.79
N VAL A 253 -10.75 8.19 5.47
CA VAL A 253 -10.79 7.48 6.76
C VAL A 253 -10.44 6.01 6.57
N LEU A 254 -11.00 5.32 5.58
CA LEU A 254 -10.67 3.92 5.28
C LEU A 254 -9.19 3.76 4.90
N GLN A 255 -8.64 4.69 4.12
CA GLN A 255 -7.22 4.69 3.79
C GLN A 255 -6.34 4.87 5.03
N SER A 256 -6.71 5.76 5.94
CA SER A 256 -5.99 5.99 7.20
C SER A 256 -6.02 4.75 8.12
N LEU A 257 -7.18 4.10 8.27
CA LEU A 257 -7.33 2.84 9.01
C LEU A 257 -6.47 1.74 8.39
N ALA A 258 -6.49 1.60 7.06
CA ALA A 258 -5.67 0.59 6.37
C ALA A 258 -4.16 0.83 6.56
N GLN A 259 -3.71 2.09 6.65
CA GLN A 259 -2.31 2.40 6.96
C GLN A 259 -1.99 2.18 8.44
N LEU A 260 -2.90 2.51 9.36
CA LEU A 260 -2.74 2.26 10.79
C LEU A 260 -2.55 0.77 11.09
N PHE A 261 -3.45 -0.10 10.62
CA PHE A 261 -3.31 -1.54 10.80
C PHE A 261 -2.15 -2.17 10.00
N LYS A 262 -1.57 -1.43 9.04
CA LYS A 262 -0.36 -1.86 8.32
C LYS A 262 0.92 -1.57 9.10
N HIS A 263 0.99 -0.44 9.79
CA HIS A 263 2.20 0.06 10.44
C HIS A 263 2.19 -0.11 11.96
N GLY A 264 1.01 -0.19 12.56
CA GLY A 264 0.81 -0.45 13.98
C GLY A 264 1.27 -1.84 14.38
N LYS A 265 1.76 -1.95 15.63
CA LYS A 265 2.11 -3.24 16.21
C LYS A 265 0.84 -4.04 16.50
N ARG A 266 0.88 -5.36 16.26
CA ARG A 266 -0.26 -6.26 16.49
C ARG A 266 -0.83 -6.11 17.90
N GLU A 267 0.03 -6.12 18.92
CA GLU A 267 -0.36 -6.05 20.34
C GLU A 267 -1.20 -4.82 20.68
N ASP A 268 -0.87 -3.69 20.05
CA ASP A 268 -1.54 -2.41 20.28
C ASP A 268 -2.91 -2.33 19.62
N PHE A 269 -3.07 -2.99 18.47
CA PHE A 269 -4.25 -2.91 17.62
C PHE A 269 -5.21 -4.09 17.79
N LEU A 270 -4.76 -5.20 18.36
CA LEU A 270 -5.54 -6.43 18.51
C LEU A 270 -6.84 -6.20 19.24
N GLN A 271 -6.82 -5.42 20.33
CA GLN A 271 -8.02 -5.11 21.12
C GLN A 271 -9.08 -4.30 20.36
N TYR A 272 -8.68 -3.56 19.32
CA TYR A 272 -9.57 -2.74 18.52
C TYR A 272 -10.04 -3.45 17.24
N ALA A 273 -9.32 -4.47 16.79
CA ALA A 273 -9.58 -5.13 15.51
C ALA A 273 -11.01 -5.70 15.38
N PRO A 274 -11.63 -6.34 16.40
CA PRO A 274 -13.01 -6.82 16.29
C PRO A 274 -14.01 -5.69 16.06
N THR A 275 -13.89 -4.58 16.80
CA THR A 275 -14.78 -3.42 16.67
C THR A 275 -14.67 -2.76 15.30
N VAL A 276 -13.45 -2.68 14.75
CA VAL A 276 -13.23 -2.15 13.41
C VAL A 276 -13.84 -3.07 12.35
N LEU A 277 -13.68 -4.40 12.49
CA LEU A 277 -14.30 -5.37 11.57
C LEU A 277 -15.83 -5.25 11.59
N GLN A 278 -16.43 -5.23 12.78
CA GLN A 278 -17.87 -5.09 12.94
C GLN A 278 -18.43 -3.82 12.30
N CYS A 279 -17.71 -2.69 12.42
CA CYS A 279 -18.08 -1.44 11.77
C CYS A 279 -18.09 -1.56 10.24
N LEU A 280 -17.13 -2.28 9.66
CA LEU A 280 -17.07 -2.52 8.20
C LEU A 280 -18.21 -3.42 7.73
N ASP A 281 -18.54 -4.46 8.50
CA ASP A 281 -19.64 -5.37 8.20
C ASP A 281 -20.98 -4.63 8.18
N GLN A 282 -21.21 -3.75 9.16
CA GLN A 282 -22.41 -2.90 9.19
C GLN A 282 -22.47 -1.92 8.02
N ARG A 283 -21.31 -1.51 7.49
CA ARG A 283 -21.25 -0.52 6.41
C ARG A 283 -21.58 -1.10 5.03
N GLN A 284 -21.48 -2.42 4.84
CA GLN A 284 -21.76 -3.09 3.56
C GLN A 284 -20.99 -2.49 2.37
N LEU A 285 -19.72 -2.16 2.58
CA LEU A 285 -18.84 -1.63 1.54
C LEU A 285 -18.81 -2.46 0.24
N PRO A 286 -18.91 -3.81 0.23
CA PRO A 286 -18.96 -4.58 -1.02
C PRO A 286 -20.09 -4.17 -1.98
N GLU A 287 -21.17 -3.56 -1.49
CA GLU A 287 -22.30 -3.09 -2.30
C GLU A 287 -22.09 -1.67 -2.87
N SER A 288 -21.03 -0.97 -2.41
CA SER A 288 -20.70 0.39 -2.82
C SER A 288 -20.57 0.51 -4.35
N SER A 289 -21.11 1.60 -4.89
CA SER A 289 -20.93 1.92 -6.32
C SER A 289 -19.46 2.22 -6.65
N GLN A 290 -18.72 2.76 -5.67
CA GLN A 290 -17.37 3.28 -5.80
C GLN A 290 -16.31 2.18 -5.66
N ALA A 291 -15.59 1.91 -6.75
CA ALA A 291 -14.54 0.88 -6.79
C ALA A 291 -13.45 1.06 -5.71
N MET A 292 -13.08 2.31 -5.45
CA MET A 292 -12.04 2.64 -4.47
C MET A 292 -12.46 2.32 -3.04
N LEU A 293 -13.72 2.58 -2.67
CA LEU A 293 -14.24 2.23 -1.34
C LEU A 293 -14.25 0.71 -1.13
N ARG A 294 -14.71 -0.06 -2.13
CA ARG A 294 -14.65 -1.53 -2.11
C ARG A 294 -13.21 -2.05 -1.95
N LYS A 295 -12.28 -1.50 -2.75
CA LYS A 295 -10.84 -1.83 -2.67
C LYS A 295 -10.27 -1.55 -1.28
N LEU A 296 -10.59 -0.38 -0.70
CA LEU A 296 -10.12 0.01 0.63
C LEU A 296 -10.72 -0.86 1.73
N GLY A 297 -12.01 -1.20 1.66
CA GLY A 297 -12.66 -2.16 2.55
C GLY A 297 -11.95 -3.50 2.55
N VAL A 298 -11.79 -4.13 1.38
CA VAL A 298 -11.04 -5.40 1.22
C VAL A 298 -9.61 -5.27 1.73
N LYS A 299 -8.94 -4.14 1.46
CA LYS A 299 -7.57 -3.90 1.94
C LYS A 299 -7.52 -3.80 3.46
N LEU A 300 -8.51 -3.18 4.11
CA LEU A 300 -8.57 -3.07 5.57
C LEU A 300 -8.90 -4.43 6.22
N VAL A 301 -9.87 -5.18 5.68
CA VAL A 301 -10.21 -6.56 6.08
C VAL A 301 -8.97 -7.47 6.04
N GLN A 302 -8.18 -7.39 4.97
CA GLN A 302 -6.89 -8.07 4.90
C GLN A 302 -5.97 -7.71 6.07
N ARG A 303 -5.90 -6.43 6.48
CA ARG A 303 -5.02 -6.00 7.59
C ARG A 303 -5.54 -6.46 8.94
N LEU A 304 -6.86 -6.46 9.12
CA LEU A 304 -7.52 -7.00 10.31
C LEU A 304 -7.23 -8.50 10.46
N GLY A 305 -7.37 -9.29 9.39
CA GLY A 305 -6.96 -10.71 9.38
C GLY A 305 -5.51 -10.94 9.81
N LEU A 306 -4.59 -10.09 9.33
CA LEU A 306 -3.18 -10.13 9.73
C LEU A 306 -2.93 -9.56 11.15
N THR A 307 -3.90 -8.90 11.76
CA THR A 307 -3.82 -8.44 13.14
C THR A 307 -4.33 -9.54 14.07
N PHE A 308 -5.43 -10.19 13.74
CA PHE A 308 -5.93 -11.37 14.46
C PHE A 308 -4.89 -12.50 14.51
N LEU A 309 -4.28 -12.84 13.37
CA LEU A 309 -3.30 -13.93 13.29
C LEU A 309 -1.89 -13.49 13.71
N LYS A 310 -1.26 -14.24 14.61
CA LYS A 310 0.15 -14.06 14.97
C LYS A 310 1.05 -14.18 13.72
N PRO A 311 2.09 -13.35 13.54
CA PRO A 311 3.06 -13.54 12.46
C PRO A 311 3.72 -14.92 12.57
N ARG A 312 3.53 -15.77 11.56
CA ARG A 312 4.12 -17.11 11.51
C ARG A 312 4.66 -17.38 10.11
N LEU A 313 5.74 -18.15 10.05
CA LEU A 313 6.16 -18.86 8.84
C LEU A 313 5.58 -20.27 8.93
N ALA A 314 4.53 -20.53 8.15
CA ALA A 314 3.94 -21.85 8.08
C ALA A 314 4.99 -22.88 7.63
N LYS A 315 5.34 -23.83 8.52
CA LYS A 315 6.33 -24.89 8.25
C LYS A 315 5.90 -25.81 7.10
N TRP A 316 4.59 -25.91 6.87
CA TRP A 316 4.00 -26.69 5.79
C TRP A 316 4.13 -26.05 4.39
N ARG A 317 4.58 -24.79 4.32
CA ARG A 317 4.81 -24.11 3.04
C ARG A 317 5.86 -24.84 2.22
N TYR A 318 5.58 -25.00 0.94
CA TYR A 318 6.60 -25.46 0.00
C TYR A 318 7.73 -24.42 -0.08
N GLN A 319 8.94 -24.83 0.29
CA GLN A 319 10.12 -24.01 0.11
C GLN A 319 10.56 -24.14 -1.35
N ARG A 320 10.36 -23.08 -2.15
CA ARG A 320 10.92 -22.96 -3.51
C ARG A 320 12.48 -22.93 -3.53
N GLY A 321 13.13 -23.24 -2.41
CA GLY A 321 14.56 -23.16 -2.17
C GLY A 321 15.35 -24.48 -2.28
N SER A 322 14.73 -25.61 -2.63
CA SER A 322 15.49 -26.78 -3.11
C SER A 322 15.73 -26.63 -4.61
N ARG A 323 16.98 -26.32 -4.95
CA ARG A 323 17.42 -25.94 -6.29
C ARG A 323 17.17 -27.09 -7.28
N SER A 324 16.42 -26.75 -8.32
CA SER A 324 16.11 -27.56 -9.51
C SER A 324 15.28 -28.82 -9.24
N LEU A 325 14.05 -28.79 -9.76
CA LEU A 325 13.18 -29.96 -9.89
C LEU A 325 13.86 -31.10 -10.68
N ALA A 326 14.79 -30.78 -11.59
CA ALA A 326 15.57 -31.78 -12.29
C ALA A 326 16.51 -32.56 -11.35
N THR A 327 17.00 -31.95 -10.26
CA THR A 327 17.78 -32.64 -9.22
C THR A 327 16.91 -33.56 -8.37
N ASN A 328 15.68 -33.14 -8.07
CA ASN A 328 14.71 -33.97 -7.33
C ASN A 328 14.18 -35.13 -8.20
N LEU A 329 13.95 -34.91 -9.50
CA LEU A 329 13.53 -35.94 -10.46
C LEU A 329 14.66 -36.94 -10.78
N THR A 330 15.93 -36.52 -10.74
CA THR A 330 17.09 -37.42 -10.89
C THR A 330 17.47 -38.17 -9.62
N GLN A 331 17.05 -37.70 -8.43
CA GLN A 331 17.17 -38.47 -7.19
C GLN A 331 16.10 -39.56 -7.09
N SER A 332 14.89 -39.33 -7.63
CA SER A 332 13.84 -40.35 -7.71
C SER A 332 14.19 -41.54 -8.62
N SER A 333 15.22 -41.43 -9.47
CA SER A 333 15.71 -42.54 -10.30
C SER A 333 16.93 -43.27 -9.72
N ARG A 334 17.38 -42.92 -8.50
CA ARG A 334 18.56 -43.52 -7.86
C ARG A 334 18.33 -44.13 -6.47
N ALA A 335 17.09 -44.18 -5.98
CA ALA A 335 16.75 -44.79 -4.70
C ALA A 335 16.13 -46.18 -4.89
N GLU A 336 16.95 -47.16 -5.28
CA GLU A 336 16.69 -48.59 -5.02
C GLU A 336 17.71 -49.10 -4.00
N GLU A 337 17.79 -48.49 -2.81
CA GLU A 337 18.30 -49.16 -1.61
C GLU A 337 17.56 -48.61 -0.37
N PRO A 338 17.04 -49.48 0.52
CA PRO A 338 16.33 -49.04 1.72
C PRO A 338 17.35 -48.57 2.76
N ALA A 339 17.65 -47.26 2.77
CA ALA A 339 18.32 -46.63 3.90
C ALA A 339 17.27 -46.34 4.98
N GLU A 340 17.53 -46.84 6.20
CA GLU A 340 16.73 -46.57 7.40
C GLU A 340 16.48 -45.06 7.56
N PRO A 341 15.25 -44.64 7.92
CA PRO A 341 14.98 -43.23 8.16
C PRO A 341 15.78 -42.74 9.38
N PRO A 342 16.36 -41.52 9.32
CA PRO A 342 16.99 -40.90 10.49
C PRO A 342 15.95 -40.72 11.62
N PRO A 343 16.33 -40.81 12.91
CA PRO A 343 15.38 -40.96 14.02
C PRO A 343 14.56 -39.71 14.38
N ASP A 344 14.48 -38.69 13.51
CA ASP A 344 13.83 -37.41 13.81
C ASP A 344 12.85 -36.94 12.71
N ALA A 345 12.40 -37.83 11.82
CA ALA A 345 11.40 -37.52 10.79
C ALA A 345 10.00 -38.07 11.08
N GLU A 346 9.77 -38.60 12.28
CA GLU A 346 8.44 -38.87 12.83
C GLU A 346 8.26 -38.09 14.13
N ALA A 347 8.07 -36.78 14.02
CA ALA A 347 7.28 -36.08 15.03
C ALA A 347 5.82 -36.20 14.59
N PRO A 348 4.98 -36.99 15.29
CA PRO A 348 3.54 -37.02 15.03
C PRO A 348 2.98 -35.61 15.20
N GLY A 349 1.87 -35.33 14.51
CA GLY A 349 1.12 -34.10 14.67
C GLY A 349 0.99 -33.72 16.14
N GLN A 350 1.71 -32.68 16.53
CA GLN A 350 1.28 -31.86 17.63
C GLN A 350 0.47 -30.77 16.97
N ASP A 351 -0.85 -30.98 17.02
CA ASP A 351 -1.82 -29.91 17.10
C ASP A 351 -1.25 -28.84 18.06
N GLU A 352 -0.53 -27.86 17.51
CA GLU A 352 -0.44 -26.57 18.19
C GLU A 352 -1.90 -26.17 18.32
N ASP A 353 -2.44 -26.16 19.53
CA ASP A 353 -3.81 -25.72 19.80
C ASP A 353 -3.98 -24.33 19.15
N TYR A 354 -4.52 -24.32 17.93
CA TYR A 354 -4.52 -23.14 17.09
C TYR A 354 -5.71 -22.33 17.56
N ASP A 355 -5.49 -21.48 18.56
CA ASP A 355 -6.44 -20.46 18.97
C ASP A 355 -6.59 -19.44 17.83
N ILE A 356 -7.49 -19.77 16.89
CA ILE A 356 -7.83 -18.97 15.73
C ILE A 356 -9.09 -18.21 16.08
N PRO A 357 -9.02 -16.87 16.10
CA PRO A 357 -10.18 -16.06 16.39
C PRO A 357 -11.30 -16.32 15.36
N GLU A 358 -12.54 -16.40 15.80
CA GLU A 358 -13.73 -16.64 14.97
C GLU A 358 -13.87 -15.57 13.86
N GLU A 359 -13.37 -14.35 14.11
CA GLU A 359 -13.36 -13.26 13.14
C GLU A 359 -12.61 -13.59 11.84
N ILE A 360 -11.74 -14.60 11.86
CA ILE A 360 -10.99 -15.04 10.68
C ILE A 360 -11.89 -15.63 9.60
N GLU A 361 -12.96 -16.31 9.96
CA GLU A 361 -13.92 -16.86 9.00
C GLU A 361 -14.57 -15.73 8.19
N ASN A 362 -15.07 -14.70 8.88
CA ASN A 362 -15.62 -13.50 8.26
C ASN A 362 -14.59 -12.79 7.36
N VAL A 363 -13.34 -12.66 7.83
CA VAL A 363 -12.26 -12.08 7.01
C VAL A 363 -12.07 -12.89 5.70
N ILE A 364 -12.03 -14.21 5.78
CA ILE A 364 -11.86 -15.08 4.60
C ILE A 364 -13.05 -14.95 3.66
N GLU A 365 -14.27 -14.97 4.19
CA GLU A 365 -15.51 -14.82 3.41
C GLU A 365 -15.51 -13.50 2.62
N GLN A 366 -15.22 -12.38 3.27
CA GLN A 366 -15.15 -11.08 2.60
C GLN A 366 -14.05 -11.02 1.54
N LEU A 367 -12.90 -11.65 1.78
CA LEU A 367 -11.83 -11.74 0.79
C LEU A 367 -12.23 -12.61 -0.41
N LEU A 368 -12.90 -13.74 -0.21
CA LEU A 368 -13.43 -14.59 -1.28
C LEU A 368 -14.49 -13.85 -2.09
N GLY A 369 -15.41 -13.13 -1.44
CA GLY A 369 -16.38 -12.26 -2.11
C GLY A 369 -15.69 -11.20 -2.99
N GLY A 370 -14.61 -10.59 -2.48
CA GLY A 370 -13.80 -9.63 -3.23
C GLY A 370 -13.12 -10.19 -4.48
N LEU A 371 -12.90 -11.50 -4.59
CA LEU A 371 -12.38 -12.14 -5.82
C LEU A 371 -13.39 -12.07 -6.98
N LYS A 372 -14.68 -11.91 -6.67
CA LYS A 372 -15.76 -11.87 -7.67
C LYS A 372 -16.13 -10.44 -8.08
N ASP A 373 -15.44 -9.42 -7.57
CA ASP A 373 -15.73 -8.01 -7.85
C ASP A 373 -15.62 -7.66 -9.34
N LYS A 374 -16.45 -6.70 -9.77
CA LYS A 374 -16.44 -6.19 -11.15
C LYS A 374 -15.13 -5.50 -11.54
N GLU A 375 -14.43 -4.90 -10.58
CA GLU A 375 -13.19 -4.16 -10.81
C GLU A 375 -11.95 -4.98 -10.46
N THR A 376 -10.96 -4.96 -11.35
CA THR A 376 -9.70 -5.70 -11.18
C THR A 376 -8.91 -5.23 -9.95
N ILE A 377 -8.97 -3.93 -9.60
CA ILE A 377 -8.26 -3.40 -8.43
C ILE A 377 -8.74 -4.02 -7.11
N VAL A 378 -10.03 -4.37 -7.02
CA VAL A 378 -10.63 -5.01 -5.84
C VAL A 378 -10.22 -6.48 -5.80
N ARG A 379 -10.37 -7.19 -6.93
CA ARG A 379 -9.97 -8.60 -7.06
C ARG A 379 -8.49 -8.83 -6.73
N TRP A 380 -7.61 -7.94 -7.19
CA TRP A 380 -6.20 -7.98 -6.86
C TRP A 380 -5.92 -7.74 -5.37
N SER A 381 -6.64 -6.81 -4.74
CA SER A 381 -6.55 -6.56 -3.30
C SER A 381 -6.98 -7.79 -2.49
N ALA A 382 -8.09 -8.42 -2.91
CA ALA A 382 -8.63 -9.64 -2.32
C ALA A 382 -7.68 -10.83 -2.46
N ALA A 383 -7.16 -11.09 -3.66
CA ALA A 383 -6.19 -12.15 -3.93
C ALA A 383 -4.92 -12.02 -3.07
N LYS A 384 -4.39 -10.78 -2.94
CA LYS A 384 -3.29 -10.49 -2.02
C LYS A 384 -3.69 -10.72 -0.55
N GLY A 385 -4.94 -10.46 -0.20
CA GLY A 385 -5.54 -10.76 1.08
C GLY A 385 -5.43 -12.23 1.40
N ILE A 386 -6.06 -13.05 0.56
CA ILE A 386 -6.07 -14.52 0.64
C ILE A 386 -4.65 -15.05 0.83
N GLY A 387 -3.74 -14.76 -0.10
CA GLY A 387 -2.37 -15.29 0.00
C GLY A 387 -1.63 -14.91 1.30
N ARG A 388 -1.90 -13.73 1.88
CA ARG A 388 -1.26 -13.33 3.14
C ARG A 388 -1.90 -13.95 4.37
N VAL A 389 -3.23 -14.02 4.41
CA VAL A 389 -4.00 -14.57 5.53
C VAL A 389 -3.84 -16.09 5.58
N THR A 390 -4.08 -16.79 4.45
CA THR A 390 -3.85 -18.24 4.29
C THR A 390 -2.44 -18.63 4.73
N GLY A 391 -1.46 -17.79 4.42
CA GLY A 391 -0.08 -18.01 4.80
C GLY A 391 0.20 -18.04 6.32
N ARG A 392 -0.75 -17.65 7.16
CA ARG A 392 -0.65 -17.68 8.64
C ARG A 392 -1.58 -18.72 9.27
N LEU A 393 -2.38 -19.41 8.48
CA LEU A 393 -3.30 -20.44 8.94
C LEU A 393 -2.58 -21.78 9.14
N PRO A 394 -3.15 -22.67 9.98
CA PRO A 394 -2.81 -24.08 9.99
C PRO A 394 -3.02 -24.70 8.63
N LYS A 395 -2.37 -25.85 8.39
CA LYS A 395 -2.43 -26.55 7.12
C LYS A 395 -3.87 -26.87 6.70
N GLU A 396 -4.69 -27.39 7.61
CA GLU A 396 -6.06 -27.82 7.32
C GLU A 396 -6.94 -26.64 6.86
N LEU A 397 -6.99 -25.56 7.63
CA LEU A 397 -7.74 -24.35 7.23
C LEU A 397 -7.16 -23.68 5.99
N ALA A 398 -5.84 -23.73 5.80
CA ALA A 398 -5.25 -23.22 4.58
C ALA A 398 -5.67 -24.03 3.35
N ASP A 399 -5.79 -25.35 3.47
CA ASP A 399 -6.30 -26.23 2.42
C ASP A 399 -7.78 -25.97 2.13
N GLU A 400 -8.61 -25.71 3.15
CA GLU A 400 -9.99 -25.27 2.98
C GLU A 400 -10.09 -23.97 2.17
N VAL A 401 -9.27 -22.96 2.49
CA VAL A 401 -9.23 -21.70 1.73
C VAL A 401 -8.81 -21.93 0.28
N VAL A 402 -7.86 -22.83 0.03
CA VAL A 402 -7.48 -23.21 -1.35
C VAL A 402 -8.65 -23.87 -2.06
N GLY A 403 -9.40 -24.75 -1.39
CA GLY A 403 -10.64 -25.33 -1.89
C GLY A 403 -11.65 -24.26 -2.31
N SER A 404 -11.94 -23.30 -1.45
CA SER A 404 -12.87 -22.19 -1.77
C SER A 404 -12.39 -21.30 -2.93
N VAL A 405 -11.07 -21.14 -3.10
CA VAL A 405 -10.52 -20.45 -4.28
C VAL A 405 -10.74 -21.26 -5.55
N LEU A 406 -10.63 -22.60 -5.49
CA LEU A 406 -10.87 -23.47 -6.64
C LEU A 406 -12.34 -23.47 -7.07
N ASP A 407 -13.29 -23.27 -6.14
CA ASP A 407 -14.71 -23.12 -6.46
C ASP A 407 -14.99 -21.96 -7.42
N CYS A 408 -14.11 -20.94 -7.47
CA CYS A 408 -14.21 -19.84 -8.43
C CYS A 408 -14.10 -20.29 -9.90
N PHE A 409 -13.61 -21.51 -10.17
CA PHE A 409 -13.50 -22.09 -11.52
C PHE A 409 -14.68 -23.00 -11.90
N SER A 410 -15.73 -23.03 -11.08
CA SER A 410 -16.97 -23.71 -11.45
C SER A 410 -17.57 -23.13 -12.73
N PHE A 411 -18.24 -23.97 -13.52
CA PHE A 411 -18.94 -23.52 -14.74
C PHE A 411 -20.09 -22.55 -14.46
N GLN A 412 -20.60 -22.53 -13.22
CA GLN A 412 -21.66 -21.62 -12.78
C GLN A 412 -21.13 -20.23 -12.41
N GLU A 413 -19.82 -20.08 -12.26
CA GLU A 413 -19.19 -18.83 -11.85
C GLU A 413 -18.98 -17.85 -13.02
N THR A 414 -18.83 -16.57 -12.67
CA THR A 414 -18.64 -15.49 -13.63
C THR A 414 -17.19 -15.40 -14.13
N ASP A 415 -16.96 -14.75 -15.28
CA ASP A 415 -15.59 -14.45 -15.74
C ASP A 415 -14.81 -13.62 -14.70
N ASN A 416 -15.52 -12.81 -13.91
CA ASN A 416 -14.91 -12.04 -12.84
C ASN A 416 -14.31 -12.93 -11.75
N ALA A 417 -15.10 -13.91 -11.30
CA ALA A 417 -14.69 -14.92 -10.33
C ALA A 417 -13.53 -15.77 -10.84
N TRP A 418 -13.58 -16.21 -12.11
CA TRP A 418 -12.50 -16.98 -12.74
C TRP A 418 -11.17 -16.20 -12.73
N HIS A 419 -11.21 -14.94 -13.16
CA HIS A 419 -10.02 -14.09 -13.17
C HIS A 419 -9.53 -13.77 -11.75
N GLY A 420 -10.44 -13.53 -10.79
CA GLY A 420 -10.07 -13.39 -9.38
C GLY A 420 -9.42 -14.64 -8.79
N GLY A 421 -9.96 -15.82 -9.10
CA GLY A 421 -9.39 -17.12 -8.76
C GLY A 421 -7.98 -17.30 -9.32
N CYS A 422 -7.74 -16.91 -10.58
CA CYS A 422 -6.39 -16.92 -11.17
C CYS A 422 -5.41 -16.04 -10.38
N LEU A 423 -5.82 -14.82 -10.02
CA LEU A 423 -4.99 -13.92 -9.21
C LEU A 423 -4.68 -14.50 -7.82
N ALA A 424 -5.68 -15.13 -7.19
CA ALA A 424 -5.53 -15.75 -5.88
C ALA A 424 -4.59 -16.96 -5.94
N LEU A 425 -4.75 -17.84 -6.93
CA LEU A 425 -3.84 -18.96 -7.18
C LEU A 425 -2.41 -18.49 -7.43
N ALA A 426 -2.21 -17.42 -8.20
CA ALA A 426 -0.89 -16.84 -8.41
C ALA A 426 -0.26 -16.34 -7.10
N GLU A 427 -1.03 -15.64 -6.24
CA GLU A 427 -0.54 -15.22 -4.93
C GLU A 427 -0.25 -16.38 -3.98
N LEU A 428 -1.07 -17.44 -3.99
CA LEU A 428 -0.86 -18.66 -3.21
C LEU A 428 0.40 -19.42 -3.69
N GLY A 429 0.54 -19.60 -5.01
CA GLY A 429 1.67 -20.27 -5.65
C GLY A 429 2.99 -19.53 -5.39
N ARG A 430 3.02 -18.20 -5.57
CA ARG A 430 4.19 -17.36 -5.26
C ARG A 430 4.63 -17.47 -3.79
N ARG A 431 3.72 -17.83 -2.89
CA ARG A 431 3.98 -17.98 -1.44
C ARG A 431 4.23 -19.42 -1.00
N GLY A 432 4.18 -20.39 -1.92
CA GLY A 432 4.34 -21.82 -1.64
C GLY A 432 3.18 -22.42 -0.83
N LEU A 433 1.96 -21.89 -1.00
CA LEU A 433 0.77 -22.27 -0.23
C LEU A 433 -0.12 -23.30 -0.95
N LEU A 434 0.23 -23.70 -2.16
CA LEU A 434 -0.49 -24.74 -2.89
C LEU A 434 0.06 -26.10 -2.49
N LEU A 435 -0.77 -26.93 -1.85
CA LEU A 435 -0.39 -28.29 -1.47
C LEU A 435 -0.35 -29.19 -2.72
N PRO A 436 0.71 -30.02 -2.90
CA PRO A 436 0.82 -30.91 -4.06
C PRO A 436 -0.37 -31.87 -4.24
N SER A 437 -1.04 -32.24 -3.15
CA SER A 437 -2.21 -33.12 -3.13
C SER A 437 -3.43 -32.54 -3.84
N ARG A 438 -3.53 -31.21 -3.98
CA ARG A 438 -4.66 -30.52 -4.65
C ARG A 438 -4.41 -30.24 -6.13
N LEU A 439 -3.20 -30.48 -6.64
CA LEU A 439 -2.88 -30.34 -8.06
C LEU A 439 -3.66 -31.29 -8.99
N PRO A 440 -4.03 -32.52 -8.57
CA PRO A 440 -4.93 -33.39 -9.34
C PRO A 440 -6.39 -32.92 -9.32
N ASP A 441 -6.88 -32.33 -8.22
CA ASP A 441 -8.28 -31.94 -8.03
C ASP A 441 -8.73 -30.77 -8.92
N GLY A 442 -7.78 -29.98 -9.44
CA GLY A 442 -8.06 -29.00 -10.49
C GLY A 442 -8.51 -29.61 -11.83
N LYS A 443 -8.56 -30.95 -11.95
CA LYS A 443 -9.10 -31.70 -13.09
C LYS A 443 -10.55 -32.10 -12.82
N HIS A 444 -11.50 -31.20 -13.00
CA HIS A 444 -12.89 -31.63 -13.16
C HIS A 444 -13.06 -32.45 -14.46
N PRO A 445 -13.90 -33.49 -14.48
CA PRO A 445 -14.13 -34.31 -15.67
C PRO A 445 -14.73 -33.46 -16.79
N THR A 446 -14.06 -33.44 -17.94
CA THR A 446 -14.51 -32.78 -19.17
C THR A 446 -15.83 -33.38 -19.66
N PRO A 447 -16.94 -32.60 -19.76
CA PRO A 447 -18.07 -32.98 -20.59
C PRO A 447 -17.75 -32.67 -22.06
N ALA A 448 -18.32 -33.45 -22.96
CA ALA A 448 -18.08 -33.38 -24.40
C ALA A 448 -18.56 -32.07 -25.03
N ALA A 449 -17.68 -31.50 -25.89
CA ALA A 449 -17.86 -30.47 -26.91
C ALA A 449 -18.26 -29.02 -26.47
N PRO A 450 -17.40 -28.00 -26.72
CA PRO A 450 -17.74 -26.60 -26.52
C PRO A 450 -18.27 -25.90 -27.78
N SER A 451 -19.29 -25.07 -27.61
CA SER A 451 -19.52 -23.90 -28.48
C SER A 451 -18.39 -22.88 -28.25
N SER A 452 -18.15 -22.02 -29.24
CA SER A 452 -16.91 -21.26 -29.49
C SER A 452 -16.38 -20.34 -28.36
N GLY A 453 -17.14 -20.09 -27.29
CA GLY A 453 -16.68 -19.37 -26.09
C GLY A 453 -16.08 -20.26 -24.99
N CYS A 454 -16.24 -21.59 -25.06
CA CYS A 454 -15.93 -22.52 -23.97
C CYS A 454 -14.52 -23.14 -24.06
N ALA A 455 -13.82 -23.02 -25.20
CA ALA A 455 -12.49 -23.63 -25.42
C ALA A 455 -11.38 -23.13 -24.47
N LEU A 456 -11.42 -21.86 -24.04
CA LEU A 456 -10.45 -21.34 -23.04
C LEU A 456 -10.75 -21.87 -21.63
N ARG A 457 -12.04 -21.98 -21.28
CA ARG A 457 -12.50 -22.52 -19.98
C ARG A 457 -12.16 -24.01 -19.82
N THR A 458 -12.27 -24.79 -20.90
CA THR A 458 -11.89 -26.22 -20.89
C THR A 458 -10.38 -26.44 -20.77
N ARG A 459 -9.53 -25.56 -21.33
CA ARG A 459 -8.07 -25.68 -21.22
C ARG A 459 -7.54 -25.34 -19.83
N LEU A 460 -8.13 -24.37 -19.13
CA LEU A 460 -7.76 -24.02 -17.76
C LEU A 460 -8.06 -25.16 -16.76
N LEU A 461 -9.21 -25.82 -16.90
CA LEU A 461 -9.63 -26.97 -16.08
C LEU A 461 -8.89 -28.28 -16.42
N SER A 462 -8.08 -28.34 -17.48
CA SER A 462 -7.39 -29.57 -17.91
C SER A 462 -6.10 -29.89 -17.12
N GLY A 463 -5.86 -29.22 -15.98
CA GLY A 463 -4.70 -29.45 -15.10
C GLY A 463 -3.34 -29.00 -15.66
N SER A 464 -3.27 -28.55 -16.91
CA SER A 464 -2.00 -28.15 -17.56
C SER A 464 -1.44 -26.83 -17.04
N ILE A 465 -2.30 -25.93 -16.55
CA ILE A 465 -1.87 -24.62 -16.03
C ILE A 465 -1.40 -24.71 -14.58
N LEU A 466 -2.08 -25.46 -13.69
CA LEU A 466 -1.58 -25.72 -12.33
C LEU A 466 -0.19 -26.39 -12.36
N GLN A 467 0.06 -27.27 -13.33
CA GLN A 467 1.41 -27.80 -13.56
C GLN A 467 2.39 -26.71 -14.04
N ALA A 468 1.99 -25.81 -14.94
CA ALA A 468 2.86 -24.73 -15.43
C ALA A 468 3.15 -23.61 -14.40
N TRP A 469 2.35 -23.43 -13.35
CA TRP A 469 2.62 -22.47 -12.27
C TRP A 469 3.44 -23.07 -11.11
N VAL A 470 3.44 -24.40 -10.97
CA VAL A 470 4.22 -25.14 -9.97
C VAL A 470 5.60 -25.53 -10.49
N LEU A 471 5.73 -25.76 -11.80
CA LEU A 471 7.01 -25.80 -12.53
C LEU A 471 7.63 -24.39 -12.60
#